data_AF-A0A954Y8E0-F1
#
_entry.id   AF-A0A954Y8E0-F1
#
_cell.length_a   1.000
_cell.length_b   1.000
_cell.length_c   1.000
_cell.angle_alpha   90.00
_cell.angle_beta   90.00
_cell.angle_gamma   90.00
#
_symmetry.space_group_name_H-M   'P 1'
#
loop_
_entity.id
_entity.type
_entity.pdbx_description
1 polymer ?
#
loop_
_entity_poly.entity_id
_entity_poly.type
_entity_poly.pdbx_seq_one_letter_code
_entity_poly.pdbx_strand_id
1 'polypeptide(L)'
;MSQRSVPEPWTPCEPGQLSTLAHRLNNSARGSSLRVAGVAMAICAAGVLLAGLFFSGGNADAPPRALACPEVIRHLPRYAHGDCPSALSGQIAAHLEHCPRCRQALEKLRAQHAEHGPARRRLFAAREQAVRLVAARPRFGAP
;
A
#
# COMPACT_ATOMS: atom_id res chain seq x y z
N MET A 1 12.67 -20.35 -74.01
CA MET A 1 11.41 -20.48 -74.77
C MET A 1 10.25 -20.42 -73.77
N SER A 2 9.65 -19.25 -73.57
CA SER A 2 8.49 -19.08 -72.67
C SER A 2 7.22 -19.52 -73.39
N GLN A 3 6.54 -20.53 -72.84
CA GLN A 3 5.21 -20.92 -73.31
C GLN A 3 4.24 -19.78 -73.01
N ARG A 4 3.67 -19.17 -74.05
CA ARG A 4 2.55 -18.25 -73.92
C ARG A 4 1.31 -19.10 -73.66
N SER A 5 0.80 -19.08 -72.43
CA SER A 5 -0.50 -19.68 -72.10
C SER A 5 -1.57 -19.04 -73.00
N VAL A 6 -2.32 -19.88 -73.70
CA VAL A 6 -3.49 -19.45 -74.48
C VAL A 6 -4.44 -18.74 -73.52
N PRO A 7 -4.92 -17.52 -73.85
CA PRO A 7 -5.84 -16.80 -72.98
C PRO A 7 -7.11 -17.64 -72.84
N GLU A 8 -7.37 -18.09 -71.61
CA GLU A 8 -8.56 -18.86 -71.27
C GLU A 8 -9.80 -18.00 -71.57
N PRO A 9 -10.76 -18.49 -72.37
CA PRO A 9 -11.95 -17.73 -72.70
C PRO A 9 -12.74 -17.44 -71.42
N TRP A 10 -13.04 -16.17 -71.19
CA TRP A 10 -13.84 -15.73 -70.05
C TRP A 10 -15.23 -16.39 -70.11
N THR A 11 -15.55 -17.22 -69.11
CA THR A 11 -16.85 -17.86 -69.00
C THR A 11 -17.76 -17.03 -68.08
N PRO A 12 -18.98 -16.69 -68.52
CA PRO A 12 -19.94 -16.01 -67.66
C PRO A 12 -20.30 -16.90 -66.48
N CYS A 13 -20.30 -16.32 -65.28
CA CYS A 13 -20.63 -17.04 -64.06
C CYS A 13 -22.09 -17.49 -64.07
N GLU A 14 -22.37 -18.64 -63.48
CA GLU A 14 -23.74 -19.10 -63.27
C GLU A 14 -24.49 -18.11 -62.34
N PRO A 15 -25.73 -17.72 -62.67
CA PRO A 15 -26.49 -16.78 -61.86
C PRO A 15 -26.62 -17.29 -60.43
N GLY A 16 -26.15 -16.49 -59.46
CA GLY A 16 -26.21 -16.81 -58.02
C GLY A 16 -24.88 -17.20 -57.36
N GLN A 17 -23.83 -17.56 -58.11
CA GLN A 17 -22.52 -17.87 -57.51
C GLN A 17 -21.89 -16.63 -56.85
N LEU A 18 -21.93 -15.48 -57.51
CA LEU A 18 -21.37 -14.23 -57.00
C LEU A 18 -22.10 -13.74 -55.75
N SER A 19 -23.43 -13.81 -55.72
CA SER A 19 -24.22 -13.42 -54.54
C SER A 19 -23.96 -14.32 -53.35
N THR A 20 -23.79 -15.64 -53.57
CA THR A 20 -23.47 -16.61 -52.51
C THR A 20 -22.07 -16.35 -51.92
N LEU A 21 -21.08 -16.05 -52.77
CA LEU A 21 -19.74 -15.69 -52.33
C LEU A 21 -19.76 -14.37 -51.52
N ALA A 22 -20.44 -13.35 -52.04
CA ALA A 22 -20.60 -12.07 -51.35
C ALA A 22 -21.27 -12.24 -49.98
N HIS A 23 -22.32 -13.07 -49.89
CA HIS A 23 -23.03 -13.32 -48.64
C HIS A 23 -22.14 -14.06 -47.61
N ARG A 24 -21.29 -15.01 -48.04
CA ARG A 24 -20.34 -15.70 -47.15
C ARG A 24 -19.24 -14.75 -46.65
N LEU A 25 -18.67 -13.94 -47.53
CA LEU A 25 -17.64 -12.98 -47.14
C LEU A 25 -18.19 -11.93 -46.16
N ASN A 26 -19.41 -11.45 -46.41
CA ASN A 26 -20.05 -10.46 -45.54
C ASN A 26 -20.43 -11.04 -44.17
N ASN A 27 -20.91 -12.29 -44.11
CA ASN A 27 -21.18 -12.97 -42.84
C ASN A 27 -19.90 -13.33 -42.07
N SER A 28 -18.83 -13.73 -42.76
CA SER A 28 -17.56 -14.07 -42.12
C SER A 28 -16.88 -12.84 -41.54
N ALA A 29 -16.88 -11.72 -42.26
CA ALA A 29 -16.32 -10.45 -41.80
C ALA A 29 -17.07 -9.88 -40.58
N ARG A 30 -18.40 -10.04 -40.52
CA ARG A 30 -19.20 -9.64 -39.35
C ARG A 30 -18.89 -10.48 -38.12
N GLY A 31 -18.68 -11.78 -38.28
CA GLY A 31 -18.43 -12.70 -37.16
C GLY A 31 -17.06 -12.51 -36.48
N SER A 32 -16.01 -12.20 -37.25
CA SER A 32 -14.67 -12.00 -36.70
C SER A 32 -14.52 -10.62 -36.02
N SER A 33 -15.07 -9.57 -36.64
CA SER A 33 -14.95 -8.20 -36.13
C SER A 33 -15.63 -8.03 -34.74
N LEU A 34 -16.79 -8.67 -34.53
CA LEU A 34 -17.49 -8.64 -33.24
C LEU A 34 -16.69 -9.31 -32.11
N ARG A 35 -15.96 -10.40 -32.41
CA ARG A 35 -15.14 -11.09 -31.40
C ARG A 35 -13.92 -10.25 -31.00
N VAL A 36 -13.26 -9.62 -31.99
CA VAL A 36 -12.10 -8.75 -31.74
C VAL A 36 -12.52 -7.51 -30.94
N ALA A 37 -13.64 -6.88 -31.30
CA ALA A 37 -14.18 -5.74 -30.58
C ALA A 37 -14.54 -6.09 -29.12
N GLY A 38 -15.14 -7.26 -28.89
CA GLY A 38 -15.48 -7.72 -27.54
C GLY A 38 -14.26 -7.90 -26.63
N VAL A 39 -13.19 -8.51 -27.15
CA VAL A 39 -11.94 -8.73 -26.38
C VAL A 39 -11.26 -7.39 -26.05
N ALA A 40 -11.19 -6.47 -27.01
CA ALA A 40 -10.60 -5.15 -26.79
C ALA A 40 -11.33 -4.37 -25.69
N MET A 41 -12.67 -4.38 -25.70
CA MET A 41 -13.49 -3.73 -24.66
C MET A 41 -13.27 -4.34 -23.27
N ALA A 42 -13.17 -5.67 -23.17
CA ALA A 42 -12.91 -6.34 -21.90
C ALA A 42 -11.54 -5.96 -21.31
N ILE A 43 -10.50 -5.87 -22.14
CA ILE A 43 -9.15 -5.45 -21.71
C ILE A 43 -9.17 -4.00 -21.24
N CYS A 44 -9.81 -3.09 -21.97
CA CYS A 44 -9.93 -1.70 -21.56
C CYS A 44 -10.69 -1.55 -20.23
N ALA A 45 -11.80 -2.27 -20.07
CA ALA A 45 -12.58 -2.25 -18.83
C ALA A 45 -11.76 -2.77 -17.63
N ALA A 46 -11.03 -3.87 -17.81
CA ALA A 46 -10.14 -4.41 -16.78
C ALA A 46 -9.00 -3.43 -16.43
N GLY A 47 -8.43 -2.77 -17.44
CA GLY A 47 -7.40 -1.73 -17.25
C GLY A 47 -7.89 -0.54 -16.44
N VAL A 48 -9.10 -0.05 -16.72
CA VAL A 48 -9.72 1.06 -15.96
C VAL A 48 -10.00 0.66 -14.51
N LEU A 49 -10.49 -0.57 -14.28
CA LEU A 49 -10.72 -1.08 -12.92
C LEU A 49 -9.42 -1.23 -12.13
N LEU A 50 -8.37 -1.77 -12.75
CA LEU A 50 -7.05 -1.89 -12.13
C LEU A 50 -6.45 -0.52 -11.82
N ALA A 51 -6.47 0.41 -12.79
CA ALA A 51 -6.03 1.77 -12.56
C ALA A 51 -6.82 2.43 -11.41
N GLY A 52 -8.14 2.25 -11.38
CA GLY A 52 -9.01 2.74 -10.30
C GLY A 52 -8.62 2.22 -8.92
N LEU A 53 -8.19 0.95 -8.81
CA LEU A 53 -7.71 0.37 -7.55
C LEU A 53 -6.37 0.96 -7.11
N PHE A 54 -5.43 1.16 -8.04
CA PHE A 54 -4.14 1.81 -7.73
C PHE A 54 -4.32 3.28 -7.33
N PHE A 55 -5.25 4.00 -7.96
CA PHE A 55 -5.53 5.41 -7.63
C PHE A 55 -6.44 5.57 -6.39
N SER A 56 -7.37 4.64 -6.14
CA SER A 56 -8.23 4.70 -4.95
C SER A 56 -7.53 4.25 -3.68
N GLY A 57 -6.49 3.40 -3.78
CA GLY A 57 -5.67 3.00 -2.63
C GLY A 57 -4.86 4.14 -2.00
N GLY A 58 -4.77 5.30 -2.66
CA GLY A 58 -3.99 6.45 -2.21
C GLY A 58 -4.76 7.57 -1.49
N ASN A 59 -6.09 7.56 -1.48
CA ASN A 59 -6.87 8.75 -1.04
C ASN A 59 -7.83 8.47 0.11
N ALA A 60 -7.26 8.05 1.25
CA ALA A 60 -7.82 8.41 2.56
C ALA A 60 -7.17 9.70 3.11
N ASP A 61 -6.55 10.51 2.24
CA ASP A 61 -6.10 11.86 2.50
C ASP A 61 -7.30 12.82 2.60
N ALA A 62 -8.19 12.58 3.55
CA ALA A 62 -8.81 13.71 4.21
C ALA A 62 -7.64 14.54 4.77
N PRO A 63 -7.55 15.85 4.50
CA PRO A 63 -6.45 16.67 4.99
C PRO A 63 -6.31 16.39 6.48
N PRO A 64 -5.13 15.97 6.96
CA PRO A 64 -4.96 15.54 8.34
C PRO A 64 -5.46 16.67 9.22
N ARG A 65 -6.57 16.42 9.93
CA ARG A 65 -7.17 17.43 10.80
C ARG A 65 -6.06 17.88 11.75
N ALA A 66 -5.82 19.19 11.77
CA ALA A 66 -4.82 19.76 12.67
C ALA A 66 -5.15 19.32 14.10
N LEU A 67 -4.24 18.59 14.73
CA LEU A 67 -4.41 18.10 16.10
C LEU A 67 -4.61 19.28 17.05
N ALA A 68 -5.65 19.21 17.87
CA ALA A 68 -5.87 20.21 18.90
C ALA A 68 -4.84 20.05 20.02
N CYS A 69 -4.45 21.15 20.67
CA CYS A 69 -3.55 21.14 21.84
C CYS A 69 -3.88 20.07 22.90
N PRO A 70 -5.15 19.88 23.35
CA PRO A 70 -5.46 18.83 24.32
C PRO A 70 -5.22 17.40 23.80
N GLU A 71 -5.41 17.16 22.50
CA GLU A 71 -5.13 15.85 21.89
C GLU A 71 -3.62 15.59 21.86
N VAL A 72 -2.83 16.59 21.45
CA VAL A 72 -1.36 16.50 21.49
C VAL A 72 -0.88 16.18 22.89
N ILE A 73 -1.36 16.91 23.91
CA ILE A 73 -0.98 16.67 25.31
C ILE A 73 -1.30 15.24 25.76
N ARG A 74 -2.43 14.68 25.33
CA ARG A 74 -2.81 13.29 25.63
C ARG A 74 -1.85 12.27 25.02
N HIS A 75 -1.27 12.58 23.86
CA HIS A 75 -0.35 11.70 23.14
C HIS A 75 1.13 11.96 23.46
N LEU A 76 1.48 13.07 24.13
CA LEU A 76 2.87 13.44 24.44
C LEU A 76 3.66 12.36 25.20
N PRO A 77 3.12 11.64 26.22
CA PRO A 77 3.88 10.58 26.89
C PRO A 77 4.27 9.45 25.93
N ARG A 78 3.33 8.97 25.10
CA ARG A 78 3.60 7.91 24.11
C ARG A 78 4.58 8.38 23.05
N TYR A 79 4.46 9.64 22.61
CA TYR A 79 5.41 10.26 21.70
C TYR A 79 6.82 10.36 22.30
N ALA A 80 6.94 10.74 23.57
CA ALA A 80 8.22 10.80 24.28
C ALA A 80 8.88 9.42 24.46
N HIS A 81 8.08 8.36 24.55
CA HIS A 81 8.54 6.97 24.63
C HIS A 81 8.85 6.34 23.26
N GLY A 82 8.48 6.97 22.15
CA GLY A 82 8.61 6.38 20.80
C GLY A 82 7.51 5.38 20.44
N ASP A 83 6.48 5.23 21.28
CA ASP A 83 5.36 4.28 21.10
C ASP A 83 4.19 4.86 20.27
N CYS A 84 4.48 5.83 19.42
CA CYS A 84 3.49 6.55 18.63
C CYS A 84 3.47 6.04 17.17
N PRO A 85 2.31 5.76 16.56
CA PRO A 85 2.22 5.42 15.15
C PRO A 85 2.87 6.49 14.25
N SER A 86 3.51 6.09 13.15
CA SER A 86 4.25 7.00 12.26
C SER A 86 3.41 8.18 11.73
N ALA A 87 2.13 7.94 11.38
CA ALA A 87 1.23 9.00 10.94
C ALA A 87 0.95 10.02 12.06
N LEU A 88 0.74 9.55 13.30
CA LEU A 88 0.46 10.42 14.44
C LEU A 88 1.71 11.16 14.92
N SER A 89 2.89 10.52 14.84
CA SER A 89 4.15 11.16 15.22
C SER A 89 4.49 12.34 14.31
N GLY A 90 4.22 12.24 13.00
CA GLY A 90 4.36 13.35 12.04
C GLY A 90 3.45 14.53 12.37
N GLN A 91 2.17 14.26 12.68
CA GLN A 91 1.21 15.31 13.06
C GLN A 91 1.60 16.02 14.37
N ILE A 92 2.07 15.26 15.36
CA ILE A 92 2.55 15.82 16.63
C ILE A 92 3.81 16.67 16.38
N ALA A 93 4.76 16.19 15.57
CA ALA A 93 5.97 16.94 15.23
C ALA A 93 5.63 18.29 14.58
N ALA A 94 4.75 18.28 13.58
CA ALA A 94 4.28 19.50 12.92
C ALA A 94 3.59 20.47 13.91
N HIS A 95 2.80 19.97 14.86
CA HIS A 95 2.19 20.83 15.89
C HIS A 95 3.25 21.44 16.83
N LEU A 96 4.29 20.69 17.21
CA LEU A 96 5.34 21.15 18.11
C LEU A 96 6.24 22.23 17.49
N GLU A 97 6.34 22.28 16.16
CA GLU A 97 7.01 23.36 15.43
C GLU A 97 6.32 24.72 15.65
N HIS A 98 4.98 24.71 15.76
CA HIS A 98 4.16 25.92 15.81
C HIS A 98 3.66 26.27 17.23
N CYS A 99 3.60 25.31 18.15
CA CYS A 99 3.02 25.51 19.48
C CYS A 99 4.07 25.44 20.61
N PRO A 100 4.52 26.59 21.16
CA PRO A 100 5.55 26.61 22.22
C PRO A 100 5.07 25.97 23.54
N ARG A 101 3.77 26.04 23.84
CA ARG A 101 3.19 25.44 25.05
C ARG A 101 3.31 23.91 25.04
N CYS A 102 3.00 23.28 23.90
CA CYS A 102 3.14 21.84 23.73
C CYS A 102 4.62 21.40 23.74
N ARG A 103 5.51 22.23 23.20
CA ARG A 103 6.97 22.01 23.26
C ARG A 103 7.50 21.99 24.69
N GLN A 104 7.14 23.00 25.49
CA GLN A 104 7.50 23.05 26.91
C GLN A 104 6.94 21.85 27.70
N ALA A 105 5.71 21.41 27.38
CA ALA A 105 5.13 20.22 28.01
C ALA A 105 5.93 18.95 27.69
N LEU A 106 6.37 18.78 26.44
CA LEU A 106 7.23 17.66 26.02
C LEU A 106 8.58 17.69 26.73
N GLU A 107 9.21 18.86 26.85
CA GLU A 107 10.48 19.04 27.57
C GLU A 107 10.36 18.67 29.06
N LYS A 108 9.28 19.11 29.73
CA LYS A 108 8.99 18.74 31.12
C LYS A 108 8.84 17.24 31.29
N LEU A 109 8.10 16.58 30.40
CA LEU A 109 7.96 15.12 30.41
C LEU A 109 9.33 14.43 30.24
N ARG A 110 10.15 14.88 29.29
CA ARG A 110 11.51 14.33 29.10
C ARG A 110 12.40 14.53 30.32
N ALA A 111 12.33 15.69 30.96
CA ALA A 111 13.08 15.96 32.19
C ALA A 111 12.65 15.01 33.33
N GLN A 112 11.34 14.83 33.54
CA GLN A 112 10.83 13.88 34.53
C GLN A 112 11.31 12.44 34.28
N HIS A 113 11.30 11.99 33.02
CA HIS A 113 11.83 10.67 32.67
C HIS A 113 13.35 10.55 32.87
N ALA A 114 14.09 11.63 32.62
CA ALA A 114 15.53 11.68 32.87
C ALA A 114 15.86 11.55 34.36
N GLU A 115 15.11 12.22 35.23
CA GLU A 115 15.30 12.17 36.69
C GLU A 115 14.98 10.78 37.28
N HIS A 116 13.93 10.12 36.77
CA HIS A 116 13.53 8.79 37.25
C HIS A 116 14.33 7.64 36.61
N GLY A 117 15.00 7.89 35.47
CA GLY A 117 15.83 6.94 34.75
C GLY A 117 16.97 6.30 35.55
N PRO A 118 17.85 7.06 36.24
CA PRO A 118 18.98 6.49 36.97
C PRO A 118 18.54 5.74 38.22
N ALA A 119 17.51 6.22 38.93
CA ALA A 119 16.96 5.54 40.10
C ALA A 119 16.36 4.19 39.72
N ARG A 120 15.58 4.13 38.63
CA ARG A 120 15.00 2.88 38.14
C ARG A 120 16.09 1.91 37.66
N ARG A 121 17.12 2.38 36.95
CA ARG A 121 18.27 1.55 36.56
C ARG A 121 19.02 0.97 37.76
N ARG A 122 19.23 1.75 38.82
CA ARG A 122 19.87 1.27 40.06
C ARG A 122 19.03 0.20 40.76
N LEU A 123 17.72 0.37 40.83
CA LEU A 123 16.82 -0.64 41.42
C LEU A 123 16.84 -1.96 40.64
N PHE A 124 16.85 -1.89 39.31
CA PHE A 124 17.00 -3.09 38.48
C PHE A 124 18.37 -3.76 38.67
N ALA A 125 19.47 -3.00 38.63
CA ALA A 125 20.82 -3.54 38.84
C ALA A 125 20.99 -4.17 40.24
N ALA A 126 20.47 -3.52 41.29
CA ALA A 126 20.50 -4.05 42.65
C ALA A 126 19.70 -5.35 42.76
N ARG A 127 18.54 -5.44 42.10
CA ARG A 127 17.72 -6.66 42.06
C ARG A 127 18.45 -7.81 41.35
N GLU A 128 19.10 -7.56 40.23
CA GLU A 128 19.91 -8.58 39.53
C GLU A 128 21.07 -9.08 40.39
N GLN A 129 21.76 -8.19 41.10
CA GLN A 129 22.84 -8.56 42.01
C GLN A 129 22.33 -9.43 43.18
N ALA A 130 21.18 -9.07 43.77
CA ALA A 130 20.57 -9.87 44.84
C ALA A 130 20.18 -11.28 44.35
N VAL A 131 19.61 -11.40 43.15
CA VAL A 131 19.27 -12.71 42.55
C VAL A 131 20.53 -13.56 42.34
N ARG A 132 21.63 -12.96 41.86
CA ARG A 132 22.91 -13.67 41.70
C ARG A 132 23.47 -14.17 43.03
N LEU A 133 23.40 -13.37 44.10
CA LEU A 133 23.86 -13.77 45.44
C LEU A 133 23.04 -14.94 46.00
N VAL A 134 21.72 -14.93 45.80
CA VAL A 134 20.84 -16.04 46.21
C VAL A 134 21.14 -17.30 45.41
N ALA A 135 21.35 -17.19 44.09
CA ALA A 135 21.68 -18.32 43.22
C ALA A 135 23.07 -18.92 43.50
N ALA A 136 24.02 -18.10 43.93
CA ALA A 136 25.38 -18.53 44.27
C ALA A 136 25.48 -19.22 45.65
N ARG A 137 24.40 -19.28 46.43
CA ARG A 137 24.43 -19.90 47.76
C ARG A 137 24.56 -21.43 47.59
N PRO A 138 25.66 -22.05 48.04
CA PRO A 138 25.82 -23.49 47.94
C PRO A 138 24.67 -24.17 48.68
N ARG A 139 24.03 -25.14 48.02
CA ARG A 139 23.09 -26.06 48.65
C ARG A 139 23.88 -26.94 49.60
N PHE A 140 24.06 -26.51 50.84
CA PHE A 140 24.58 -27.38 51.89
C PHE A 140 23.59 -28.53 52.06
N GLY A 141 24.11 -29.73 51.83
CA GLY A 141 23.35 -30.95 51.61
C GLY A 141 22.47 -31.33 52.80
N ALA A 142 21.30 -31.87 52.45
CA ALA A 142 20.52 -32.68 53.35
C ALA A 142 21.32 -33.95 53.73
N PRO A 143 21.27 -34.40 55.00
CA PRO A 143 21.91 -35.62 55.46
C PRO A 143 21.27 -36.89 54.87
#